data_AF-A0A413B4M2-F1
#
_entry.id   AF-A0A413B4M2-F1
#
_cell.length_a   1.000
_cell.length_b   1.000
_cell.length_c   1.000
_cell.angle_alpha   90.00
_cell.angle_beta   90.00
_cell.angle_gamma   90.00
#
_symmetry.space_group_name_H-M   'P 1'
#
loop_
_entity.id
_entity.type
_entity.pdbx_description
1 polymer ?
#
loop_
_entity_poly.entity_id
_entity_poly.type
_entity_poly.pdbx_seq_one_letter_code
_entity_poly.pdbx_strand_id
1 'polypeptide(L)'
;MNDIVFRGKNNQALTNSLLVAEKFGKGHGDVLKAIDALLPKMTENQCKGYFAETSVDIPQPNGGGRNSRVVVMTRDGLTLLVMGFTGKKALKFKLEYIAAFNAMEKAIKEGEYAKVAELEQRVNAIERLAATNTLPEPLAPMSLRDTIRMMVNDCARKTNRPQSDIWRNVYDTLYYRYHVSVRSYKKKHPKETTLEAAERHGKLPYIYAIVSNMNAMLR
;
A
#
# COMPACT_ATOMS: atom_id res chain seq x y z
N MET A 1 -21.55 -41.76 -7.34
CA MET A 1 -21.03 -40.41 -7.66
C MET A 1 -21.62 -39.49 -6.60
N ASN A 2 -20.77 -38.95 -5.72
CA ASN A 2 -21.15 -38.61 -4.33
C ASN A 2 -21.07 -37.10 -4.02
N ASP A 3 -20.99 -36.26 -5.05
CA ASP A 3 -20.77 -34.84 -4.86
C ASP A 3 -22.10 -34.14 -4.56
N ILE A 4 -22.15 -33.49 -3.39
CA ILE A 4 -23.32 -32.70 -2.98
C ILE A 4 -23.47 -31.44 -3.83
N VAL A 5 -22.46 -31.07 -4.64
CA VAL A 5 -22.42 -29.83 -5.40
C VAL A 5 -22.36 -30.13 -6.91
N PHE A 6 -23.12 -29.39 -7.69
CA PHE A 6 -23.07 -29.37 -9.15
C PHE A 6 -22.80 -27.95 -9.67
N ARG A 7 -22.30 -27.84 -10.91
CA ARG A 7 -22.04 -26.56 -11.57
C ARG A 7 -23.30 -26.04 -12.26
N GLY A 8 -23.75 -24.84 -11.89
CA GLY A 8 -24.86 -24.13 -12.54
C GLY A 8 -24.45 -23.39 -13.82
N LYS A 9 -25.43 -22.82 -14.53
CA LYS A 9 -25.25 -22.15 -15.83
C LYS A 9 -24.23 -21.00 -15.82
N ASN A 10 -24.02 -20.35 -14.67
CA ASN A 10 -23.10 -19.23 -14.51
C ASN A 10 -21.77 -19.62 -13.82
N ASN A 11 -21.33 -20.89 -13.94
CA ASN A 11 -20.20 -21.46 -13.18
C ASN A 11 -20.34 -21.38 -11.65
N GLN A 12 -21.54 -21.11 -11.15
CA GLN A 12 -21.82 -21.11 -9.71
C GLN A 12 -21.91 -22.54 -9.18
N ALA A 13 -21.32 -22.79 -8.03
CA ALA A 13 -21.49 -24.03 -7.27
C ALA A 13 -22.89 -24.04 -6.62
N LEU A 14 -23.72 -25.00 -7.01
CA LEU A 14 -25.11 -25.16 -6.55
C LEU A 14 -25.34 -26.56 -6.00
N THR A 15 -26.39 -26.71 -5.20
CA THR A 15 -26.92 -28.02 -4.77
C THR A 15 -28.44 -28.00 -4.84
N ASN A 16 -29.10 -29.13 -4.55
CA ASN A 16 -30.55 -29.22 -4.50
C ASN A 16 -31.04 -30.03 -3.30
N SER A 17 -32.30 -29.86 -2.93
CA SER A 17 -32.87 -30.50 -1.74
C SER A 17 -32.87 -32.04 -1.80
N LEU A 18 -32.84 -32.66 -2.99
CA LEU A 18 -32.73 -34.12 -3.15
C LEU A 18 -31.32 -34.61 -2.78
N LEU A 19 -30.29 -33.96 -3.30
CA LEU A 19 -28.88 -34.30 -3.00
C LEU A 19 -28.56 -34.08 -1.52
N VAL A 20 -29.11 -33.02 -0.92
CA VAL A 20 -28.99 -32.78 0.53
C VAL A 20 -29.66 -33.90 1.32
N ALA A 21 -30.87 -34.30 0.95
CA ALA A 21 -31.58 -35.39 1.60
C ALA A 21 -30.76 -36.69 1.56
N GLU A 22 -30.25 -37.06 0.39
CA GLU A 22 -29.40 -38.25 0.21
C GLU A 22 -28.12 -38.17 1.07
N LYS A 23 -27.36 -37.07 0.95
CA LYS A 23 -26.05 -36.93 1.62
C LYS A 23 -26.17 -36.98 3.14
N PHE A 24 -27.18 -36.31 3.69
CA PHE A 24 -27.42 -36.25 5.13
C PHE A 24 -28.28 -37.40 5.67
N GLY A 25 -28.79 -38.29 4.79
CA GLY A 25 -29.65 -39.40 5.16
C GLY A 25 -30.96 -38.94 5.79
N LYS A 26 -31.57 -37.88 5.23
CA LYS A 26 -32.85 -37.31 5.67
C LYS A 26 -33.91 -37.55 4.61
N GLY A 27 -35.20 -37.56 5.00
CA GLY A 27 -36.29 -37.54 4.03
C GLY A 27 -36.33 -36.23 3.26
N HIS A 28 -36.61 -36.28 1.96
CA HIS A 28 -36.70 -35.06 1.12
C HIS A 28 -37.75 -34.07 1.65
N GLY A 29 -38.89 -34.59 2.13
CA GLY A 29 -39.92 -33.77 2.77
C GLY A 29 -39.44 -33.04 4.03
N ASP A 30 -38.55 -33.65 4.83
CA ASP A 30 -37.99 -33.00 6.02
C ASP A 30 -37.01 -31.88 5.65
N VAL A 31 -36.26 -32.08 4.55
CA VAL A 31 -35.38 -31.04 4.00
C VAL A 31 -36.20 -29.85 3.50
N LEU A 32 -37.31 -30.10 2.77
CA LEU A 32 -38.21 -29.03 2.33
C LEU A 32 -38.82 -28.27 3.50
N LYS A 33 -39.32 -28.98 4.53
CA LYS A 33 -39.83 -28.35 5.76
C LYS A 33 -38.79 -27.49 6.46
N ALA A 34 -37.54 -27.95 6.52
CA ALA A 34 -36.45 -27.19 7.11
C ALA A 34 -36.15 -25.91 6.32
N ILE A 35 -36.21 -25.96 4.98
CA ILE A 35 -36.09 -24.78 4.12
C ILE A 35 -37.25 -23.82 4.38
N ASP A 36 -38.50 -24.31 4.39
CA ASP A 36 -39.69 -23.50 4.62
C ASP A 36 -39.68 -22.82 6.00
N ALA A 37 -39.11 -23.46 7.01
CA ALA A 37 -38.92 -22.88 8.34
C ALA A 37 -37.82 -21.81 8.40
N LEU A 38 -36.91 -21.76 7.41
CA LEU A 38 -35.88 -20.74 7.29
C LEU A 38 -36.38 -19.50 6.53
N LEU A 39 -37.17 -19.69 5.46
CA LEU A 39 -37.66 -18.60 4.61
C LEU A 39 -38.27 -17.40 5.37
N PRO A 40 -39.16 -17.56 6.38
CA PRO A 40 -39.75 -16.41 7.09
C PRO A 40 -38.77 -15.69 8.02
N LYS A 41 -37.59 -16.27 8.29
CA LYS A 41 -36.55 -15.69 9.16
C LYS A 41 -35.54 -14.83 8.39
N MET A 42 -35.69 -14.72 7.07
CA MET A 42 -34.77 -14.03 6.17
C MET A 42 -35.50 -12.93 5.40
N THR A 43 -34.76 -11.93 4.93
CA THR A 43 -35.34 -10.92 4.02
C THR A 43 -35.58 -11.52 2.64
N GLU A 44 -36.53 -10.97 1.88
CA GLU A 44 -36.91 -11.50 0.57
C GLU A 44 -35.73 -11.60 -0.41
N ASN A 45 -34.83 -10.62 -0.39
CA ASN A 45 -33.61 -10.62 -1.22
C ASN A 45 -32.65 -11.76 -0.85
N GLN A 46 -32.54 -12.08 0.44
CA GLN A 46 -31.69 -13.19 0.92
C GLN A 46 -32.31 -14.53 0.53
N CYS A 47 -33.63 -14.68 0.68
CA CYS A 47 -34.36 -15.87 0.22
C CYS A 47 -34.12 -16.14 -1.26
N LYS A 48 -34.31 -15.14 -2.12
CA LYS A 48 -34.09 -15.23 -3.58
C LYS A 48 -32.62 -15.52 -3.94
N GLY A 49 -31.68 -15.02 -3.15
CA GLY A 49 -30.24 -15.26 -3.36
C GLY A 49 -29.76 -16.64 -2.93
N TYR A 50 -30.44 -17.28 -1.97
CA TYR A 50 -30.01 -18.56 -1.39
C TYR A 50 -30.80 -19.76 -1.88
N PHE A 51 -32.09 -19.59 -2.18
CA PHE A 51 -33.00 -20.67 -2.53
C PHE A 51 -33.79 -20.31 -3.80
N ALA A 52 -33.84 -21.26 -4.74
CA ALA A 52 -34.61 -21.18 -5.97
C ALA A 52 -35.50 -22.41 -6.09
N GLU A 53 -36.82 -22.20 -6.15
CA GLU A 53 -37.77 -23.31 -6.31
C GLU A 53 -37.79 -23.81 -7.75
N THR A 54 -37.89 -25.13 -7.89
CA THR A 54 -38.07 -25.84 -9.15
C THR A 54 -38.96 -27.05 -8.94
N SER A 55 -39.40 -27.68 -10.01
CA SER A 55 -40.18 -28.91 -9.95
C SER A 55 -39.57 -29.97 -10.85
N VAL A 56 -39.53 -31.20 -10.38
CA VAL A 56 -39.12 -32.36 -11.17
C VAL A 56 -40.31 -33.28 -11.32
N ASP A 57 -40.55 -33.75 -12.54
CA ASP A 57 -41.59 -34.75 -12.78
C ASP A 57 -41.10 -36.12 -12.33
N ILE A 58 -41.85 -36.73 -11.43
CA ILE A 58 -41.57 -38.06 -10.91
C ILE A 58 -42.57 -39.03 -11.54
N PRO A 59 -42.11 -40.00 -12.34
CA PRO A 59 -42.99 -41.02 -12.91
C PRO A 59 -43.59 -41.87 -11.79
N GLN A 60 -44.89 -42.09 -11.88
CA GLN A 60 -45.66 -42.89 -10.93
C GLN A 60 -45.87 -44.31 -11.47
N PRO A 61 -46.00 -45.30 -10.57
CA PRO A 61 -46.21 -46.70 -10.96
C PRO A 61 -47.48 -46.95 -11.79
N ASN A 62 -48.46 -46.04 -11.74
CA ASN A 62 -49.73 -46.09 -12.48
C ASN A 62 -49.65 -45.43 -13.87
N GLY A 63 -48.47 -45.03 -14.34
CA GLY A 63 -48.27 -44.41 -15.66
C GLY A 63 -48.52 -42.91 -15.72
N GLY A 64 -48.81 -42.24 -14.58
CA GLY A 64 -48.87 -40.78 -14.48
C GLY A 64 -47.53 -40.15 -14.07
N GLY A 65 -47.40 -38.83 -14.22
CA GLY A 65 -46.29 -38.03 -13.68
C GLY A 65 -46.76 -37.19 -12.49
N ARG A 66 -45.93 -37.06 -11.44
CA ARG A 66 -46.17 -36.11 -10.35
C ARG A 66 -45.02 -35.12 -10.27
N ASN A 67 -45.36 -33.84 -10.39
CA ASN A 67 -44.45 -32.76 -10.08
C ASN A 67 -44.12 -32.75 -8.57
N SER A 68 -42.85 -32.97 -8.26
CA SER A 68 -42.29 -32.84 -6.91
C SER A 68 -41.50 -31.55 -6.79
N ARG A 69 -41.77 -30.80 -5.73
CA ARG A 69 -41.06 -29.55 -5.41
C ARG A 69 -39.61 -29.88 -5.04
N VAL A 70 -38.68 -29.25 -5.73
CA VAL A 70 -37.24 -29.32 -5.44
C VAL A 70 -36.74 -27.90 -5.25
N VAL A 71 -35.81 -27.70 -4.32
CA VAL A 71 -35.21 -26.38 -4.09
C VAL A 71 -33.75 -26.47 -4.45
N VAL A 72 -33.33 -25.68 -5.43
CA VAL A 72 -31.93 -25.43 -5.74
C VAL A 72 -31.40 -24.38 -4.78
N MET A 73 -30.19 -24.56 -4.26
CA MET A 73 -29.62 -23.63 -3.30
C MET A 73 -28.14 -23.38 -3.54
N THR A 74 -27.68 -22.20 -3.14
CA THR A 74 -26.27 -21.81 -3.19
C THR A 74 -25.48 -22.42 -2.02
N ARG A 75 -24.16 -22.25 -2.01
CA ARG A 75 -23.30 -22.61 -0.87
C ARG A 75 -23.84 -22.04 0.44
N ASP A 76 -24.27 -20.77 0.44
CA ASP A 76 -24.68 -20.07 1.65
C ASP A 76 -26.04 -20.59 2.14
N GLY A 77 -26.99 -20.83 1.22
CA GLY A 77 -28.25 -21.51 1.52
C GLY A 77 -28.07 -22.93 2.07
N LEU A 78 -27.17 -23.72 1.47
CA LEU A 78 -26.80 -25.04 1.97
C LEU A 78 -26.21 -24.97 3.38
N THR A 79 -25.29 -24.03 3.62
CA THR A 79 -24.61 -23.89 4.90
C THR A 79 -25.63 -23.57 6.00
N LEU A 80 -26.50 -22.59 5.76
CA LEU A 80 -27.54 -22.21 6.70
C LEU A 80 -28.46 -23.39 7.04
N LEU A 81 -28.89 -24.14 6.01
CA LEU A 81 -29.74 -25.31 6.17
C LEU A 81 -29.07 -26.40 7.02
N VAL A 82 -27.82 -26.75 6.71
CA VAL A 82 -27.09 -27.83 7.38
C VAL A 82 -26.72 -27.46 8.81
N MET A 83 -26.51 -26.17 9.12
CA MET A 83 -26.27 -25.73 10.51
C MET A 83 -27.45 -26.03 11.44
N GLY A 84 -28.68 -26.04 10.91
CA GLY A 84 -29.88 -26.46 11.64
C GLY A 84 -30.04 -27.99 11.77
N PHE A 85 -29.24 -28.79 11.07
CA PHE A 85 -29.36 -30.25 11.12
C PHE A 85 -28.68 -30.87 12.34
N THR A 86 -29.34 -31.90 12.85
CA THR A 86 -28.86 -32.77 13.94
C THR A 86 -28.51 -34.17 13.43
N GLY A 87 -27.71 -34.93 14.20
CA GLY A 87 -27.30 -36.31 13.90
C GLY A 87 -25.82 -36.47 13.54
N LYS A 88 -25.33 -37.72 13.51
CA LYS A 88 -23.90 -38.05 13.31
C LYS A 88 -23.31 -37.50 12.01
N LYS A 89 -24.04 -37.63 10.88
CA LYS A 89 -23.59 -37.11 9.57
C LYS A 89 -23.51 -35.59 9.55
N ALA A 90 -24.51 -34.91 10.10
CA ALA A 90 -24.52 -33.45 10.21
C ALA A 90 -23.39 -32.94 11.12
N LEU A 91 -23.13 -33.63 12.24
CA LEU A 91 -22.01 -33.31 13.13
C LEU A 91 -20.67 -33.47 12.41
N LYS A 92 -20.46 -34.57 11.69
CA LYS A 92 -19.23 -34.79 10.90
C LYS A 92 -19.00 -33.65 9.90
N PHE A 93 -20.02 -33.28 9.14
CA PHE A 93 -19.93 -32.16 8.20
C PHE A 93 -19.59 -30.84 8.89
N LYS A 94 -20.21 -30.56 10.04
CA LYS A 94 -19.93 -29.33 10.82
C LYS A 94 -18.47 -29.30 11.30
N LEU A 95 -17.93 -30.43 11.76
CA LEU A 95 -16.52 -30.53 12.16
C LEU A 95 -15.56 -30.34 10.97
N GLU A 96 -15.86 -30.94 9.82
CA GLU A 96 -15.07 -30.74 8.60
C GLU A 96 -15.08 -29.29 8.12
N TYR A 97 -16.24 -28.63 8.19
CA TYR A 97 -16.38 -27.20 7.89
C TYR A 97 -15.54 -26.33 8.82
N ILE A 98 -15.59 -26.58 10.14
CA ILE A 98 -14.77 -25.87 11.14
C ILE A 98 -13.27 -26.09 10.88
N ALA A 99 -12.86 -27.33 10.59
CA ALA A 99 -11.47 -27.65 10.31
C ALA A 99 -10.95 -26.91 9.06
N ALA A 100 -11.73 -26.85 7.99
CA ALA A 100 -11.40 -26.10 6.80
C ALA A 100 -11.26 -24.59 7.09
N PHE A 101 -12.16 -24.04 7.91
CA PHE A 101 -12.09 -22.63 8.32
C PHE A 101 -10.82 -22.33 9.13
N ASN A 102 -10.51 -23.16 10.13
CA ASN A 102 -9.30 -23.01 10.95
C ASN A 102 -8.01 -23.16 10.12
N ALA A 103 -8.01 -24.07 9.14
CA ALA A 103 -6.88 -24.23 8.22
C ALA A 103 -6.66 -22.97 7.37
N MET A 104 -7.74 -22.37 6.87
CA MET A 104 -7.67 -21.12 6.12
C MET A 104 -7.23 -19.95 7.00
N GLU A 105 -7.76 -19.83 8.22
CA GLU A 105 -7.34 -18.79 9.17
C GLU A 105 -5.84 -18.90 9.49
N LYS A 106 -5.34 -20.13 9.71
CA LYS A 106 -3.92 -20.41 9.91
C LYS A 106 -3.09 -19.99 8.70
N ALA A 107 -3.51 -20.36 7.48
CA ALA A 107 -2.81 -20.00 6.25
C ALA A 107 -2.74 -18.47 6.03
N ILE A 108 -3.82 -17.73 6.36
CA ILE A 108 -3.84 -16.26 6.29
C ILE A 108 -2.84 -15.68 7.28
N LYS A 109 -2.86 -16.12 8.55
CA LYS A 109 -1.91 -15.65 9.57
C LYS A 109 -0.47 -15.91 9.14
N GLU A 110 -0.15 -17.14 8.70
CA GLU A 110 1.18 -17.50 8.22
C GLU A 110 1.60 -16.67 6.99
N GLY A 111 0.67 -16.38 6.07
CA GLY A 111 0.91 -15.51 4.92
C GLY A 111 1.17 -14.05 5.30
N GLU A 112 0.49 -13.52 6.32
CA GLU A 112 0.76 -12.19 6.87
C GLU A 112 2.14 -12.13 7.54
N TYR A 113 2.50 -13.14 8.34
CA TYR A 113 3.84 -13.25 8.92
C TYR A 113 4.93 -13.33 7.84
N ALA A 114 4.70 -14.09 6.77
CA ALA A 114 5.63 -14.19 5.66
C ALA A 114 5.85 -12.83 4.94
N LYS A 115 4.79 -12.03 4.76
CA LYS A 115 4.90 -10.68 4.17
C LYS A 115 5.67 -9.73 5.05
N VAL A 116 5.44 -9.77 6.36
CA VAL A 116 6.18 -8.92 7.32
C VAL A 116 7.66 -9.28 7.31
N ALA A 117 7.99 -10.57 7.35
CA ALA A 117 9.37 -11.04 7.26
C ALA A 117 10.06 -10.64 5.94
N GLU A 118 9.35 -10.71 4.81
CA GLU A 118 9.86 -10.25 3.52
C GLU A 118 10.15 -8.74 3.52
N LEU A 119 9.25 -7.93 4.08
CA LEU A 119 9.46 -6.49 4.20
C LEU A 119 10.66 -6.17 5.11
N GLU A 120 10.81 -6.85 6.24
CA GLU A 120 11.98 -6.71 7.12
C GLU A 120 13.29 -7.05 6.40
N GLN A 121 13.31 -8.12 5.60
CA GLN A 121 14.48 -8.46 4.79
C GLN A 121 14.80 -7.40 3.74
N ARG A 122 13.78 -6.82 3.09
CA ARG A 122 13.95 -5.74 2.11
C ARG A 122 14.47 -4.47 2.76
N VAL A 123 13.95 -4.10 3.94
CA VAL A 123 14.44 -2.95 4.72
C VAL A 123 15.91 -3.15 5.10
N ASN A 124 16.26 -4.30 5.66
CA ASN A 124 17.65 -4.62 6.00
C ASN A 124 18.59 -4.61 4.77
N ALA A 125 18.11 -5.05 3.61
CA ALA A 125 18.89 -5.00 2.36
C ALA A 125 19.13 -3.55 1.91
N ILE A 126 18.11 -2.68 2.01
CA ILE A 126 18.24 -1.25 1.70
C ILE A 126 19.23 -0.57 2.65
N GLU A 127 19.14 -0.85 3.96
CA GLU A 127 20.06 -0.30 4.96
C GLU A 127 21.51 -0.72 4.69
N ARG A 128 21.75 -1.98 4.30
CA ARG A 128 23.08 -2.46 3.91
C ARG A 128 23.60 -1.79 2.64
N LEU A 129 22.75 -1.62 1.63
CA LEU A 129 23.11 -0.90 0.39
C LEU A 129 23.43 0.57 0.67
N ALA A 130 22.67 1.21 1.56
CA ALA A 130 22.93 2.57 2.02
C ALA A 130 24.25 2.67 2.81
N ALA A 131 24.59 1.65 3.61
CA ALA A 131 25.85 1.57 4.35
C ALA A 131 27.08 1.34 3.44
N THR A 132 26.94 0.66 2.31
CA THR A 132 28.02 0.51 1.31
C THR A 132 28.22 1.75 0.44
N ASN A 133 27.18 2.56 0.25
CA ASN A 133 27.27 3.89 -0.35
C ASN A 133 27.51 4.95 0.74
N THR A 134 28.56 4.78 1.53
CA THR A 134 29.10 5.89 2.32
C THR A 134 29.56 6.98 1.37
N LEU A 135 28.71 8.00 1.18
CA LEU A 135 29.20 9.33 0.84
C LEU A 135 30.36 9.62 1.80
N PRO A 136 31.53 10.05 1.31
CA PRO A 136 32.66 10.37 2.19
C PRO A 136 32.15 11.27 3.31
N GLU A 137 32.62 11.03 4.54
CA GLU A 137 32.29 11.84 5.73
C GLU A 137 32.07 13.29 5.30
N PRO A 138 30.94 13.94 5.66
CA PRO A 138 30.66 15.28 5.22
C PRO A 138 31.88 16.14 5.53
N LEU A 139 32.61 16.55 4.49
CA LEU A 139 33.76 17.45 4.62
C LEU A 139 33.28 18.59 5.50
N ALA A 140 34.03 18.89 6.57
CA ALA A 140 33.66 19.92 7.53
C ALA A 140 33.12 21.14 6.77
N PRO A 141 31.92 21.66 7.14
CA PRO A 141 31.24 22.68 6.35
C PRO A 141 32.20 23.83 6.07
N MET A 142 32.37 24.16 4.79
CA MET A 142 33.31 25.20 4.36
C MET A 142 33.05 26.49 5.14
N SER A 143 34.12 27.18 5.55
CA SER A 143 34.01 28.55 6.08
C SER A 143 33.21 29.42 5.10
N LEU A 144 32.40 30.34 5.63
CA LEU A 144 31.61 31.28 4.83
C LEU A 144 32.48 32.02 3.80
N ARG A 145 33.73 32.33 4.16
CA ARG A 145 34.72 32.93 3.26
C ARG A 145 35.04 32.05 2.05
N ASP A 146 35.26 30.76 2.27
CA ASP A 146 35.66 29.83 1.22
C ASP A 146 34.46 29.44 0.34
N THR A 147 33.25 29.39 0.92
CA THR A 147 32.01 29.33 0.17
C THR A 147 31.85 30.53 -0.78
N ILE A 148 32.11 31.75 -0.32
CA ILE A 148 32.08 32.95 -1.18
C ILE A 148 33.11 32.84 -2.31
N ARG A 149 34.35 32.42 -2.01
CA ARG A 149 35.39 32.23 -3.04
C ARG A 149 34.96 31.22 -4.10
N MET A 150 34.39 30.10 -3.68
CA MET A 150 33.86 29.07 -4.59
C MET A 150 32.76 29.65 -5.48
N MET A 151 31.80 30.39 -4.92
CA MET A 151 30.72 30.99 -5.69
C MET A 151 31.21 32.05 -6.68
N VAL A 152 32.22 32.86 -6.33
CA VAL A 152 32.83 33.81 -7.27
C VAL A 152 33.54 33.08 -8.41
N ASN A 153 34.24 31.99 -8.12
CA ASN A 153 34.88 31.16 -9.15
C ASN A 153 33.86 30.55 -10.11
N ASP A 154 32.71 30.10 -9.58
CA ASP A 154 31.58 29.59 -10.37
C ASP A 154 30.97 30.67 -11.26
N CYS A 155 30.72 31.86 -10.72
CA CYS A 155 30.26 33.01 -11.51
C CYS A 155 31.28 33.40 -12.61
N ALA A 156 32.58 33.35 -12.33
CA ALA A 156 33.64 33.64 -13.31
C ALA A 156 33.59 32.67 -14.49
N ARG A 157 33.43 31.38 -14.18
CA ARG A 157 33.31 30.32 -15.17
C ARG A 157 32.05 30.51 -16.03
N LYS A 158 30.90 30.74 -15.41
CA LYS A 158 29.61 30.89 -16.11
C LYS A 158 29.52 32.14 -16.98
N THR A 159 30.05 33.26 -16.49
CA THR A 159 30.03 34.54 -17.22
C THR A 159 31.20 34.73 -18.17
N ASN A 160 32.18 33.81 -18.16
CA ASN A 160 33.44 33.90 -18.88
C ASN A 160 34.17 35.24 -18.63
N ARG A 161 34.13 35.74 -17.38
CA ARG A 161 34.78 36.98 -16.95
C ARG A 161 35.87 36.68 -15.92
N PRO A 162 36.94 37.49 -15.86
CA PRO A 162 37.96 37.31 -14.84
C PRO A 162 37.38 37.56 -13.44
N GLN A 163 37.90 36.85 -12.45
CA GLN A 163 37.43 36.95 -11.05
C GLN A 163 37.55 38.38 -10.49
N SER A 164 38.52 39.17 -10.96
CA SER A 164 38.70 40.57 -10.58
C SER A 164 37.46 41.42 -10.87
N ASP A 165 36.78 41.17 -12.00
CA ASP A 165 35.62 41.95 -12.42
C ASP A 165 34.40 41.62 -11.56
N ILE A 166 34.27 40.34 -11.19
CA ILE A 166 33.22 39.87 -10.30
C ILE A 166 33.43 40.46 -8.91
N TRP A 167 34.65 40.41 -8.38
CA TRP A 167 34.97 41.06 -7.11
C TRP A 167 34.74 42.57 -7.14
N ARG A 168 35.07 43.24 -8.25
CA ARG A 168 34.76 44.66 -8.43
C ARG A 168 33.26 44.90 -8.31
N ASN A 169 32.44 44.17 -9.07
CA ASN A 169 30.98 44.28 -9.02
C ASN A 169 30.43 43.99 -7.61
N VAL A 170 30.91 42.95 -6.95
CA VAL A 170 30.49 42.59 -5.59
C VAL A 170 30.77 43.72 -4.61
N TYR A 171 31.96 44.32 -4.66
CA TYR A 171 32.32 45.43 -3.78
C TYR A 171 31.62 46.73 -4.12
N ASP A 172 31.38 47.00 -5.41
CA ASP A 172 30.63 48.19 -5.84
C ASP A 172 29.16 48.05 -5.40
N THR A 173 28.55 46.87 -5.59
CA THR A 173 27.20 46.56 -5.09
C THR A 173 27.13 46.65 -3.58
N LEU A 174 28.15 46.17 -2.87
CA LEU A 174 28.24 46.28 -1.41
C LEU A 174 28.29 47.75 -0.96
N TYR A 175 29.02 48.58 -1.69
CA TYR A 175 29.08 50.02 -1.44
C TYR A 175 27.75 50.71 -1.73
N TYR A 176 27.13 50.48 -2.89
CA TYR A 176 25.89 51.18 -3.26
C TYR A 176 24.67 50.69 -2.49
N ARG A 177 24.59 49.40 -2.16
CA ARG A 177 23.41 48.81 -1.50
C ARG A 177 23.48 48.87 0.03
N TYR A 178 24.67 48.71 0.59
CA TYR A 178 24.85 48.63 2.04
C TYR A 178 25.71 49.77 2.61
N HIS A 179 26.18 50.69 1.78
CA HIS A 179 27.08 51.80 2.17
C HIS A 179 28.35 51.31 2.88
N VAL A 180 28.80 50.10 2.54
CA VAL A 180 30.00 49.49 3.12
C VAL A 180 31.14 49.54 2.10
N SER A 181 32.15 50.37 2.37
CA SER A 181 33.39 50.41 1.58
C SER A 181 34.46 49.52 2.22
N VAL A 182 34.50 48.24 1.85
CA VAL A 182 35.51 47.30 2.40
C VAL A 182 36.94 47.64 1.97
N ARG A 183 37.13 48.44 0.91
CA ARG A 183 38.44 48.89 0.43
C ARG A 183 39.06 49.97 1.31
N SER A 184 38.27 50.69 2.11
CA SER A 184 38.77 51.72 3.03
C SER A 184 39.26 51.15 4.37
N TYR A 185 39.05 49.86 4.61
CA TYR A 185 39.48 49.22 5.85
C TYR A 185 41.00 49.16 5.95
N LYS A 186 41.54 49.63 7.08
CA LYS A 186 42.97 49.54 7.39
C LYS A 186 43.40 48.07 7.44
N LYS A 187 44.39 47.71 6.62
CA LYS A 187 44.98 46.38 6.61
C LYS A 187 45.79 46.12 7.87
N LYS A 188 45.63 44.95 8.47
CA LYS A 188 46.37 44.47 9.65
C LYS A 188 47.78 44.04 9.26
N HIS A 189 47.95 43.43 8.08
CA HIS A 189 49.24 43.03 7.53
C HIS A 189 49.30 43.32 6.02
N PRO A 190 50.49 43.51 5.41
CA PRO A 190 50.62 43.93 4.00
C PRO A 190 49.95 42.99 2.98
N LYS A 191 49.89 41.68 3.30
CA LYS A 191 49.31 40.64 2.45
C LYS A 191 47.82 40.35 2.70
N GLU A 192 47.17 41.05 3.64
CA GLU A 192 45.74 40.83 3.93
C GLU A 192 44.88 41.14 2.69
N THR A 193 44.01 40.19 2.36
CA THR A 193 43.05 40.34 1.26
C THR A 193 41.88 41.23 1.68
N THR A 194 41.23 41.90 0.72
CA THR A 194 40.04 42.71 1.02
C THR A 194 38.90 41.90 1.62
N LEU A 195 38.82 40.60 1.28
CA LEU A 195 37.84 39.68 1.85
C LEU A 195 38.16 39.32 3.32
N GLU A 196 39.43 39.14 3.69
CA GLU A 196 39.85 38.94 5.09
C GLU A 196 39.63 40.20 5.93
N ALA A 197 39.89 41.37 5.37
CA ALA A 197 39.54 42.63 6.03
C ALA A 197 38.02 42.74 6.26
N ALA A 198 37.21 42.34 5.28
CA ALA A 198 35.76 42.30 5.41
C ALA A 198 35.28 41.27 6.46
N GLU A 199 35.95 40.13 6.57
CA GLU A 199 35.70 39.10 7.59
C GLU A 199 35.90 39.64 9.01
N ARG A 200 37.01 40.32 9.26
CA ARG A 200 37.29 40.95 10.55
C ARG A 200 36.25 42.00 10.98
N HIS A 201 35.63 42.68 10.02
CA HIS A 201 34.59 43.68 10.26
C HIS A 201 33.17 43.10 10.16
N GLY A 202 33.03 41.76 10.10
CA GLY A 202 31.74 41.07 10.10
C GLY A 202 30.90 41.29 8.85
N LYS A 203 31.53 41.59 7.70
CA LYS A 203 30.82 41.95 6.45
C LYS A 203 30.61 40.77 5.48
N LEU A 204 31.07 39.57 5.83
CA LEU A 204 30.89 38.37 4.99
C LEU A 204 29.42 38.04 4.67
N PRO A 205 28.43 38.18 5.57
CA PRO A 205 27.04 37.87 5.24
C PRO A 205 26.48 38.72 4.09
N TYR A 206 26.83 40.01 4.04
CA TYR A 206 26.41 40.91 2.96
C TYR A 206 27.07 40.54 1.63
N ILE A 207 28.36 40.20 1.66
CA ILE A 207 29.10 39.73 0.49
C ILE A 207 28.50 38.41 -0.02
N TYR A 208 28.20 37.47 0.87
CA TYR A 208 27.55 36.20 0.55
C TYR A 208 26.18 36.42 -0.12
N ALA A 209 25.34 37.30 0.44
CA ALA A 209 24.04 37.62 -0.14
C ALA A 209 24.15 38.18 -1.56
N ILE A 210 25.11 39.07 -1.82
CA ILE A 210 25.36 39.63 -3.15
C ILE A 210 25.80 38.54 -4.12
N VAL A 211 26.82 37.76 -3.75
CA VAL A 211 27.38 36.70 -4.61
C VAL A 211 26.37 35.59 -4.87
N SER A 212 25.58 35.20 -3.87
CA SER A 212 24.51 34.23 -4.01
C SER A 212 23.43 34.71 -4.98
N ASN A 213 23.02 35.98 -4.92
CA ASN A 213 22.07 36.56 -5.87
C ASN A 213 22.64 36.61 -7.28
N MET A 214 23.92 36.99 -7.44
CA MET A 214 24.59 36.96 -8.74
C MET A 214 24.64 35.54 -9.32
N ASN A 215 24.96 34.52 -8.51
CA ASN A 215 25.00 33.14 -8.97
C ASN A 215 23.60 32.59 -9.29
N ALA A 216 22.58 32.98 -8.53
CA ALA A 216 21.19 32.58 -8.76
C ALA A 216 20.63 33.14 -10.08
N MET A 217 21.02 34.36 -10.48
CA MET A 217 20.64 34.95 -11.77
C MET A 217 21.34 34.30 -12.98
N LEU A 218 22.33 33.43 -12.74
CA LEU A 218 23.09 32.71 -13.76
C LEU A 218 22.70 31.23 -13.86
N ARG A 219 21.62 30.81 -13.18
CA ARG A 219 21.06 29.46 -13.24
C ARG A 219 20.04 29.32 -14.35
#